data_AF-A0A7X9UM56-F1
#
_entry.id   AF-A0A7X9UM56-F1
#
_cell.length_a   1.000
_cell.length_b   1.000
_cell.length_c   1.000
_cell.angle_alpha   90.00
_cell.angle_beta   90.00
_cell.angle_gamma   90.00
#
_symmetry.space_group_name_H-M   'P 1'
#
loop_
_entity.id
_entity.type
_entity.pdbx_description
1 polymer ?
#
loop_
_entity_poly.entity_id
_entity_poly.type
_entity_poly.pdbx_seq_one_letter_code
_entity_poly.pdbx_strand_id
1 'polypeptide(L)'
;MKFVLFGAGLLGKSYYSLLKDKYDIAYFADNHPEKHGTTFLDLTIISPEEISEKGISVIITSSYHLEIAQQLYEMGIKEFYIPSKYGTSDLTRIDLSEYGLIQEIPNKICVIGHHNAGAVSKALLESNTHDDIKVVLVKDSKRNNEYYYHYLSSSLIITQYSEQCGNKKSIELWHGFTIKALYFMSQEKNERSLAMSKHDIFNNKKAVCSMSHLYSVFMGYCLHLDFNKFIITGYPRNDMIFKSDGKEMLEKLTGPIKQCKILFYVPTYRDSLYTKNGESAAFINDMLGYDEEVFNDFLIKNDILFLYKQHAVQLNRKMFKGSKNIIEITDDMLHTSDMDLYEILNGVDGLISDYSSIIIDFLLTDKPIILTPLDLDQYSKTRGLMMEPYDAWMPGEIALDYNQFQQAVIDSLYGEDRFKKDRERLKRITHKYADGNSSERVLALARNLLELDGQDTKVLEDSV
;
A
#
# COMPACT_ATOMS: atom_id res chain seq x y z
N MET A 1 -13.35 34.68 -8.66
CA MET A 1 -12.44 34.31 -7.54
C MET A 1 -11.11 34.01 -8.17
N LYS A 2 -10.04 34.71 -7.78
CA LYS A 2 -8.69 34.47 -8.31
C LYS A 2 -8.02 33.38 -7.50
N PHE A 3 -7.29 32.49 -8.19
CA PHE A 3 -6.62 31.36 -7.58
C PHE A 3 -5.09 31.42 -7.75
N VAL A 4 -4.39 30.87 -6.77
CA VAL A 4 -2.97 30.51 -6.84
C VAL A 4 -2.83 28.99 -6.75
N LEU A 5 -1.98 28.42 -7.60
CA LEU A 5 -1.60 27.01 -7.50
C LEU A 5 -0.38 26.89 -6.58
N PHE A 6 -0.54 26.27 -5.41
CA PHE A 6 0.55 26.04 -4.48
C PHE A 6 1.30 24.75 -4.84
N GLY A 7 2.48 24.89 -5.44
CA GLY A 7 3.35 23.84 -5.94
C GLY A 7 3.82 24.09 -7.37
N ALA A 8 4.93 24.80 -7.56
CA ALA A 8 5.52 25.05 -8.89
C ALA A 8 6.43 23.89 -9.34
N GLY A 9 5.81 22.74 -9.56
CA GLY A 9 6.49 21.50 -9.97
C GLY A 9 5.74 20.74 -11.06
N LEU A 10 6.10 19.46 -11.27
CA LEU A 10 5.47 18.60 -12.28
C LEU A 10 3.95 18.44 -12.04
N LEU A 11 3.55 18.20 -10.79
CA LEU A 11 2.13 18.12 -10.41
C LEU A 11 1.39 19.43 -10.65
N GLY A 12 1.98 20.56 -10.24
CA GLY A 12 1.42 21.89 -10.50
C GLY A 12 1.21 22.16 -11.98
N LYS A 13 2.17 21.77 -12.84
CA LYS A 13 2.04 21.87 -14.29
C LYS A 13 0.89 21.04 -14.85
N SER A 14 0.77 19.79 -14.40
CA SER A 14 -0.32 18.91 -14.80
C SER A 14 -1.68 19.49 -14.39
N TYR A 15 -1.81 19.96 -13.15
CA TYR A 15 -3.07 20.56 -12.68
C TYR A 15 -3.37 21.91 -13.31
N TYR A 16 -2.38 22.74 -13.61
CA TYR A 16 -2.60 23.97 -14.36
C TYR A 16 -3.27 23.69 -15.71
N SER A 17 -2.80 22.66 -16.42
CA SER A 17 -3.40 22.26 -17.70
C SER A 17 -4.85 21.78 -17.57
N LEU A 18 -5.22 21.18 -16.42
CA LEU A 18 -6.58 20.72 -16.13
C LEU A 18 -7.52 21.82 -15.63
N LEU A 19 -6.98 22.87 -15.00
CA LEU A 19 -7.77 23.85 -14.24
C LEU A 19 -7.85 25.23 -14.91
N LYS A 20 -6.87 25.62 -15.73
CA LYS A 20 -6.76 26.99 -16.29
C LYS A 20 -7.97 27.45 -17.10
N ASP A 21 -8.72 26.54 -17.72
CA ASP A 21 -9.89 26.87 -18.53
C ASP A 21 -11.18 26.97 -17.68
N LYS A 22 -11.13 26.53 -16.41
CA LYS A 22 -12.26 26.53 -15.47
C LYS A 22 -12.13 27.58 -14.37
N TYR A 23 -10.90 27.95 -14.01
CA TYR A 23 -10.61 28.83 -12.88
C TYR A 23 -9.66 29.95 -13.30
N ASP A 24 -9.86 31.15 -12.74
CA ASP A 24 -8.97 32.31 -12.95
C ASP A 24 -7.67 32.15 -12.14
N ILE A 25 -6.70 31.43 -12.72
CA ILE A 25 -5.39 31.14 -12.10
C ILE A 25 -4.42 32.27 -12.43
N ALA A 26 -4.05 33.04 -11.41
CA ALA A 26 -3.22 34.22 -11.56
C ALA A 26 -1.73 33.99 -11.23
N TYR A 27 -1.42 33.01 -10.37
CA TYR A 27 -0.08 32.79 -9.85
C TYR A 27 0.21 31.30 -9.58
N PHE A 28 1.49 30.98 -9.48
CA PHE A 28 1.95 29.83 -8.70
C PHE A 28 2.51 30.31 -7.36
N ALA A 29 2.47 29.48 -6.33
CA ALA A 29 3.22 29.67 -5.09
C ALA A 29 4.14 28.47 -4.85
N ASP A 30 5.28 28.70 -4.21
CA ASP A 30 6.24 27.64 -3.85
C ASP A 30 7.03 28.04 -2.59
N ASN A 31 7.52 27.07 -1.83
CA ASN A 31 8.33 27.33 -0.64
C ASN A 31 9.81 27.57 -0.95
N HIS A 32 10.25 27.29 -2.19
CA HIS A 32 11.62 27.47 -2.65
C HIS A 32 11.91 28.94 -3.01
N PRO A 33 12.70 29.69 -2.21
CA PRO A 33 12.91 31.12 -2.42
C PRO A 33 13.55 31.46 -3.77
N GLU A 34 14.37 30.55 -4.31
CA GLU A 34 15.01 30.71 -5.61
C GLU A 34 14.03 30.74 -6.79
N LYS A 35 12.78 30.29 -6.57
CA LYS A 35 11.72 30.34 -7.57
C LYS A 35 10.95 31.65 -7.54
N HIS A 36 10.96 32.38 -6.43
CA HIS A 36 10.11 33.56 -6.24
C HIS A 36 10.47 34.68 -7.24
N GLY A 37 9.46 35.33 -7.81
CA GLY A 37 9.62 36.36 -8.84
C GLY A 37 9.95 35.83 -10.24
N THR A 38 10.25 34.54 -10.39
CA THR A 38 10.42 33.90 -11.70
C THR A 38 9.06 33.52 -12.32
N THR A 39 9.08 33.03 -13.56
CA THR A 39 7.86 32.58 -14.26
C THR A 39 7.84 31.06 -14.44
N PHE A 40 6.65 30.47 -14.32
CA PHE A 40 6.36 29.08 -14.62
C PHE A 40 5.03 29.00 -15.38
N LEU A 41 5.08 28.46 -16.61
CA LEU A 41 3.93 28.43 -17.53
C LEU A 41 3.30 29.84 -17.70
N ASP A 42 4.18 30.83 -17.91
CA ASP A 42 3.83 32.25 -18.10
C ASP A 42 3.18 32.95 -16.90
N LEU A 43 3.08 32.28 -15.75
CA LEU A 43 2.61 32.85 -14.50
C LEU A 43 3.77 33.11 -13.53
N THR A 44 3.71 34.21 -12.79
CA THR A 44 4.71 34.51 -11.75
C THR A 44 4.57 33.54 -10.58
N ILE A 45 5.71 33.07 -10.07
CA ILE A 45 5.78 32.33 -8.81
C ILE A 45 5.94 33.33 -7.67
N ILE A 46 5.00 33.33 -6.74
CA ILE A 46 5.00 34.19 -5.55
C ILE A 46 5.43 33.41 -4.30
N SER A 47 5.84 34.15 -3.29
CA SER A 47 6.06 33.59 -1.95
C SER A 47 4.72 33.20 -1.28
N PRO A 48 4.75 32.31 -0.27
CA PRO A 48 3.56 32.02 0.53
C PRO A 48 2.99 33.27 1.20
N GLU A 49 3.83 34.15 1.74
CA GLU A 49 3.43 35.36 2.47
C GLU A 49 2.60 36.32 1.58
N GLU A 50 2.98 36.43 0.31
CA GLU A 50 2.28 37.21 -0.70
C GLU A 50 0.85 36.72 -0.99
N ILE A 51 0.50 35.47 -0.65
CA ILE A 51 -0.86 34.93 -0.82
C ILE A 51 -1.84 35.73 0.06
N SER A 52 -1.49 35.93 1.33
CA SER A 52 -2.30 36.66 2.30
C SER A 52 -2.44 38.13 1.92
N GLU A 53 -1.35 38.77 1.47
CA GLU A 53 -1.35 40.17 1.03
C GLU A 53 -2.26 40.42 -0.17
N LYS A 54 -2.32 39.46 -1.11
CA LYS A 54 -3.12 39.58 -2.32
C LYS A 54 -4.58 39.12 -2.15
N GLY A 55 -4.93 38.47 -1.04
CA GLY A 55 -6.28 38.00 -0.75
C GLY A 55 -6.81 36.98 -1.77
N ILE A 56 -5.93 36.11 -2.28
CA ILE A 56 -6.24 35.11 -3.32
C ILE A 56 -6.47 33.73 -2.73
N SER A 57 -7.27 32.92 -3.42
CA SER A 57 -7.65 31.59 -2.95
C SER A 57 -6.63 30.53 -3.37
N VAL A 58 -6.36 29.57 -2.51
CA VAL A 58 -5.28 28.59 -2.73
C VAL A 58 -5.83 27.27 -3.24
N ILE A 59 -5.23 26.73 -4.30
CA ILE A 59 -5.39 25.33 -4.71
C ILE A 59 -4.05 24.63 -4.49
N ILE A 60 -4.00 23.64 -3.60
CA ILE A 60 -2.79 22.88 -3.34
C ILE A 60 -2.61 21.82 -4.44
N THR A 61 -1.52 21.90 -5.20
CA THR A 61 -1.20 21.02 -6.35
C THR A 61 0.17 20.35 -6.21
N SER A 62 0.51 20.01 -4.96
CA SER A 62 1.79 19.44 -4.57
C SER A 62 1.63 18.10 -3.83
N SER A 63 2.65 17.24 -3.89
CA SER A 63 2.75 16.05 -3.04
C SER A 63 3.02 16.38 -1.57
N TYR A 64 3.39 17.63 -1.27
CA TYR A 64 3.59 18.16 0.09
C TYR A 64 2.31 18.82 0.65
N HIS A 65 1.15 18.26 0.32
CA HIS A 65 -0.12 18.93 0.59
C HIS A 65 -0.45 19.03 2.08
N LEU A 66 0.06 18.11 2.90
CA LEU A 66 -0.11 18.13 4.35
C LEU A 66 0.70 19.25 4.99
N GLU A 67 1.95 19.43 4.54
CA GLU A 67 2.85 20.50 4.96
C GLU A 67 2.32 21.87 4.56
N ILE A 68 1.87 21.99 3.31
CA ILE A 68 1.30 23.23 2.80
C ILE A 68 0.01 23.56 3.55
N ALA A 69 -0.86 22.57 3.82
CA ALA A 69 -2.07 22.81 4.60
C ALA A 69 -1.76 23.30 6.02
N GLN A 70 -0.73 22.74 6.66
CA GLN A 70 -0.26 23.22 7.96
C GLN A 70 0.28 24.65 7.89
N GLN A 71 1.13 24.94 6.91
CA GLN A 71 1.69 26.27 6.69
C GLN A 71 0.59 27.31 6.46
N LEU A 72 -0.38 27.01 5.59
CA LEU A 72 -1.53 27.88 5.34
C LEU A 72 -2.32 28.14 6.63
N TYR A 73 -2.57 27.11 7.43
CA TYR A 73 -3.26 27.26 8.71
C TYR A 73 -2.51 28.17 9.68
N GLU A 74 -1.18 28.01 9.79
CA GLU A 74 -0.30 28.85 10.62
C GLU A 74 -0.25 30.30 10.15
N MET A 75 -0.38 30.54 8.84
CA MET A 75 -0.52 31.88 8.25
C MET A 75 -1.92 32.49 8.40
N GLY A 76 -2.86 31.77 9.02
CA GLY A 76 -4.26 32.20 9.19
C GLY A 76 -5.16 31.94 7.98
N ILE A 77 -4.67 31.27 6.94
CA ILE A 77 -5.44 30.84 5.77
C ILE A 77 -6.10 29.50 6.10
N LYS A 78 -7.34 29.55 6.58
CA LYS A 78 -8.12 28.36 6.98
C LYS A 78 -8.93 27.72 5.86
N GLU A 79 -9.02 28.39 4.71
CA GLU A 79 -9.76 27.91 3.55
C GLU A 79 -8.83 27.72 2.34
N PHE A 80 -8.88 26.54 1.76
CA PHE A 80 -8.13 26.20 0.54
C PHE A 80 -8.84 25.07 -0.22
N TYR A 81 -8.34 24.75 -1.40
CA TYR A 81 -8.89 23.71 -2.27
C TYR A 81 -7.83 22.66 -2.56
N ILE A 82 -8.27 21.42 -2.76
CA ILE A 82 -7.42 20.34 -3.25
C ILE A 82 -8.14 19.58 -4.38
N PRO A 83 -7.43 19.07 -5.40
CA PRO A 83 -8.03 18.17 -6.37
C PRO A 83 -8.68 16.96 -5.69
N SER A 84 -9.95 16.71 -5.99
CA SER A 84 -10.77 15.66 -5.36
C SER A 84 -10.25 14.26 -5.66
N LYS A 85 -9.65 14.07 -6.85
CA LYS A 85 -8.96 12.85 -7.26
C LYS A 85 -7.74 13.22 -8.09
N TYR A 86 -6.78 12.31 -8.16
CA TYR A 86 -5.62 12.50 -9.01
C TYR A 86 -6.05 12.59 -10.48
N GLY A 87 -5.55 13.60 -11.20
CA GLY A 87 -5.86 13.80 -12.63
C GLY A 87 -7.26 14.35 -12.94
N THR A 88 -8.07 14.72 -11.94
CA THR A 88 -9.37 15.37 -12.16
C THR A 88 -9.27 16.89 -12.02
N SER A 89 -10.20 17.60 -12.66
CA SER A 89 -10.38 19.05 -12.47
C SER A 89 -11.38 19.40 -11.36
N ASP A 90 -11.99 18.39 -10.73
CA ASP A 90 -12.87 18.58 -9.58
C ASP A 90 -12.05 18.96 -8.35
N LEU A 91 -12.50 19.97 -7.62
CA LEU A 91 -11.86 20.46 -6.41
C LEU A 91 -12.74 20.19 -5.19
N THR A 92 -12.11 19.76 -4.10
CA THR A 92 -12.71 19.70 -2.76
C THR A 92 -12.31 20.96 -2.00
N ARG A 93 -13.29 21.73 -1.54
CA ARG A 93 -13.09 22.86 -0.65
C ARG A 93 -12.80 22.33 0.75
N ILE A 94 -11.75 22.85 1.37
CA ILE A 94 -11.37 22.59 2.74
C ILE A 94 -11.60 23.87 3.53
N ASP A 95 -12.44 23.81 4.57
CA ASP A 95 -12.75 24.93 5.47
C ASP A 95 -12.46 24.52 6.92
N LEU A 96 -11.27 24.89 7.40
CA LEU A 96 -10.82 24.58 8.76
C LEU A 96 -11.38 25.57 9.80
N SER A 97 -12.11 26.61 9.38
CA SER A 97 -12.73 27.56 10.32
C SER A 97 -13.82 26.90 11.16
N GLU A 98 -14.44 25.84 10.63
CA GLU A 98 -15.47 25.01 11.30
C GLU A 98 -14.98 24.37 12.61
N TYR A 99 -13.66 24.18 12.77
CA TYR A 99 -13.05 23.57 13.95
C TYR A 99 -12.46 24.59 14.94
N GLY A 100 -12.64 25.89 14.70
CA GLY A 100 -12.10 26.94 15.56
C GLY A 100 -10.57 27.01 15.56
N LEU A 101 -9.97 27.02 16.76
CA LEU A 101 -8.51 26.92 16.94
C LEU A 101 -8.14 25.44 17.05
N ILE A 102 -7.35 24.96 16.10
CA ILE A 102 -6.86 23.58 16.04
C ILE A 102 -5.54 23.56 16.80
N GLN A 103 -5.56 22.91 17.96
CA GLN A 103 -4.37 22.61 18.74
C GLN A 103 -4.01 21.15 18.57
N GLU A 104 -2.71 20.87 18.67
CA GLU A 104 -2.22 19.50 18.70
C GLU A 104 -2.64 18.81 20.01
N ILE A 105 -3.10 17.57 19.90
CA ILE A 105 -3.56 16.74 21.02
C ILE A 105 -2.47 15.70 21.32
N PRO A 106 -1.78 15.79 22.48
CA PRO A 106 -0.57 15.02 22.77
C PRO A 106 -0.64 13.51 22.54
N ASN A 107 -1.79 12.90 22.85
CA ASN A 107 -1.99 11.46 22.78
C ASN A 107 -2.83 11.01 21.56
N LYS A 108 -2.95 11.87 20.54
CA LYS A 108 -3.73 11.57 19.35
C LYS A 108 -2.84 11.12 18.20
N ILE A 109 -3.17 9.96 17.64
CA ILE A 109 -2.49 9.33 16.51
C ILE A 109 -3.41 9.36 15.30
N CYS A 110 -2.95 9.92 14.18
CA CYS A 110 -3.65 9.86 12.91
C CYS A 110 -3.04 8.78 12.02
N VAL A 111 -3.82 7.77 11.67
CA VAL A 111 -3.45 6.77 10.65
C VAL A 111 -3.97 7.28 9.30
N ILE A 112 -3.07 7.44 8.34
CA ILE A 112 -3.43 7.73 6.95
C ILE A 112 -3.54 6.39 6.21
N GLY A 113 -4.76 6.06 5.79
CA GLY A 113 -5.07 4.83 5.07
C GLY A 113 -5.31 5.07 3.58
N HIS A 114 -4.94 4.11 2.75
CA HIS A 114 -5.25 4.07 1.32
C HIS A 114 -6.31 2.99 1.00
N HIS A 115 -6.87 3.03 -0.21
CA HIS A 115 -7.92 2.10 -0.67
C HIS A 115 -7.56 0.62 -0.48
N ASN A 116 -6.29 0.24 -0.56
CA ASN A 116 -5.84 -1.15 -0.41
C ASN A 116 -5.16 -1.44 0.93
N ALA A 117 -5.25 -0.49 1.86
CA ALA A 117 -4.61 -0.48 3.18
C ALA A 117 -5.64 -0.65 4.32
N GLY A 118 -6.80 -1.20 3.96
CA GLY A 118 -7.92 -1.43 4.87
C GLY A 118 -7.49 -2.24 6.07
N ALA A 119 -6.81 -3.37 5.87
CA ALA A 119 -6.41 -4.28 6.94
C ALA A 119 -5.43 -3.65 7.93
N VAL A 120 -4.45 -2.87 7.47
CA VAL A 120 -3.49 -2.23 8.40
C VAL A 120 -4.23 -1.25 9.31
N SER A 121 -5.06 -0.41 8.70
CA SER A 121 -5.79 0.65 9.41
C SER A 121 -6.88 0.08 10.31
N LYS A 122 -7.61 -0.93 9.82
CA LYS A 122 -8.64 -1.69 10.55
C LYS A 122 -8.02 -2.44 11.71
N ALA A 123 -6.90 -3.14 11.50
CA ALA A 123 -6.19 -3.87 12.56
C ALA A 123 -5.70 -2.95 13.67
N LEU A 124 -5.16 -1.77 13.33
CA LEU A 124 -4.73 -0.79 14.34
C LEU A 124 -5.90 -0.23 15.14
N LEU A 125 -7.04 0.05 14.50
CA LEU A 125 -8.23 0.56 15.20
C LEU A 125 -8.86 -0.52 16.10
N GLU A 126 -9.02 -1.74 15.58
CA GLU A 126 -9.64 -2.86 16.32
C GLU A 126 -8.77 -3.37 17.46
N SER A 127 -7.45 -3.27 17.32
CA SER A 127 -6.49 -3.68 18.35
C SER A 127 -6.18 -2.58 19.36
N ASN A 128 -6.72 -1.37 19.21
CA ASN A 128 -6.46 -0.29 20.16
C ASN A 128 -7.20 -0.56 21.49
N THR A 129 -6.51 -1.22 22.41
CA THR A 129 -6.98 -1.48 23.79
C THR A 129 -6.46 -0.45 24.79
N HIS A 130 -5.70 0.55 24.31
CA HIS A 130 -5.06 1.55 25.13
C HIS A 130 -5.96 2.77 25.32
N ASP A 131 -6.46 2.95 26.55
CA ASP A 131 -7.30 4.10 26.91
C ASP A 131 -6.52 5.44 26.93
N ASP A 132 -5.18 5.39 26.99
CA ASP A 132 -4.31 6.55 27.05
C ASP A 132 -3.99 7.15 25.67
N ILE A 133 -4.29 6.45 24.56
CA ILE A 133 -4.11 6.97 23.19
C ILE A 133 -5.41 6.99 22.38
N LYS A 134 -5.57 8.07 21.61
CA LYS A 134 -6.67 8.23 20.66
C LYS A 134 -6.19 7.97 19.24
N VAL A 135 -6.54 6.82 18.67
CA VAL A 135 -6.27 6.49 17.27
C VAL A 135 -7.44 6.94 16.40
N VAL A 136 -7.15 7.67 15.32
CA VAL A 136 -8.12 8.08 14.30
C VAL A 136 -7.63 7.66 12.92
N LEU A 137 -8.55 7.28 12.04
CA LEU A 137 -8.24 6.92 10.66
C LEU A 137 -8.81 7.97 9.71
N VAL A 138 -7.97 8.42 8.79
CA VAL A 138 -8.39 9.22 7.64
C VAL A 138 -8.00 8.50 6.35
N LYS A 139 -8.83 8.62 5.30
CA LYS A 139 -8.55 7.97 4.01
C LYS A 139 -7.98 9.00 3.05
N ASP A 140 -6.79 8.73 2.49
CA ASP A 140 -6.14 9.63 1.54
C ASP A 140 -6.96 9.84 0.25
N SER A 141 -7.85 8.91 -0.05
CA SER A 141 -8.81 9.03 -1.15
C SER A 141 -9.99 9.96 -0.89
N LYS A 142 -10.16 10.42 0.34
CA LYS A 142 -11.23 11.29 0.78
C LYS A 142 -10.65 12.45 1.61
N ARG A 143 -9.87 13.30 0.95
CA ARG A 143 -9.27 14.50 1.56
C ARG A 143 -10.36 15.57 1.76
N ASN A 144 -10.95 15.62 2.95
CA ASN A 144 -12.00 16.56 3.36
C ASN A 144 -11.56 17.38 4.59
N ASN A 145 -12.47 18.20 5.13
CA ASN A 145 -12.28 18.97 6.37
C ASN A 145 -11.72 18.10 7.52
N GLU A 146 -12.33 16.93 7.74
CA GLU A 146 -11.92 15.99 8.79
C GLU A 146 -10.51 15.45 8.58
N TYR A 147 -10.14 15.11 7.35
CA TYR A 147 -8.80 14.60 6.99
C TYR A 147 -7.71 15.58 7.49
N TYR A 148 -7.84 16.86 7.14
CA TYR A 148 -6.87 17.88 7.53
C TYR A 148 -6.97 18.24 9.01
N TYR A 149 -8.18 18.31 9.58
CA TYR A 149 -8.35 18.51 11.01
C TYR A 149 -7.63 17.43 11.82
N HIS A 150 -7.82 16.15 11.47
CA HIS A 150 -7.19 15.03 12.17
C HIS A 150 -5.67 15.00 11.96
N TYR A 151 -5.16 15.33 10.77
CA TYR A 151 -3.72 15.51 10.58
C TYR A 151 -3.15 16.62 11.48
N LEU A 152 -3.72 17.83 11.43
CA LEU A 152 -3.21 19.00 12.16
C LEU A 152 -3.25 18.82 13.68
N SER A 153 -4.34 18.23 14.19
CA SER A 153 -4.56 18.05 15.64
C SER A 153 -3.89 16.81 16.22
N SER A 154 -3.21 15.97 15.43
CA SER A 154 -2.53 14.77 15.95
C SER A 154 -1.06 15.01 16.21
N SER A 155 -0.53 14.39 17.27
CA SER A 155 0.89 14.47 17.64
C SER A 155 1.76 13.46 16.91
N LEU A 156 1.17 12.37 16.42
CA LEU A 156 1.87 11.37 15.64
C LEU A 156 1.03 10.93 14.44
N ILE A 157 1.70 10.72 13.31
CA ILE A 157 1.10 10.23 12.07
C ILE A 157 1.64 8.83 11.75
N ILE A 158 0.78 7.89 11.40
CA ILE A 158 1.15 6.57 10.89
C ILE A 158 0.81 6.50 9.41
N THR A 159 1.78 6.17 8.58
CA THR A 159 1.71 6.14 7.11
C THR A 159 1.98 4.75 6.54
N GLN A 160 1.61 4.49 5.29
CA GLN A 160 1.70 3.14 4.68
C GLN A 160 2.26 3.13 3.26
N TYR A 161 2.26 4.28 2.59
CA TYR A 161 2.65 4.46 1.20
C TYR A 161 3.57 5.68 1.05
N SER A 162 4.47 5.90 2.00
CA SER A 162 5.47 6.98 1.95
C SER A 162 4.84 8.36 1.78
N GLU A 163 3.75 8.60 2.50
CA GLU A 163 3.10 9.89 2.61
C GLU A 163 4.05 10.87 3.32
N GLN A 164 4.10 12.11 2.85
CA GLN A 164 4.90 13.16 3.47
C GLN A 164 4.14 13.72 4.66
N CYS A 165 4.81 13.93 5.80
CA CYS A 165 4.17 14.38 7.05
C CYS A 165 4.79 15.65 7.61
N GLY A 166 5.57 16.38 6.81
CA GLY A 166 6.34 17.54 7.24
C GLY A 166 7.14 17.28 8.49
N ASN A 167 6.98 18.19 9.45
CA ASN A 167 7.69 18.15 10.73
C ASN A 167 6.98 17.28 11.79
N LYS A 168 5.84 16.65 11.48
CA LYS A 168 5.13 15.79 12.44
C LYS A 168 5.92 14.52 12.72
N LYS A 169 5.95 14.10 14.00
CA LYS A 169 6.46 12.77 14.38
C LYS A 169 5.66 11.73 13.59
N SER A 170 6.35 10.82 12.90
CA SER A 170 5.67 9.83 12.05
C SER A 170 6.35 8.47 12.00
N ILE A 171 5.53 7.43 11.84
CA ILE A 171 5.92 6.02 11.67
C ILE A 171 5.49 5.60 10.26
N GLU A 172 6.36 4.90 9.53
CA GLU A 172 6.04 4.31 8.24
C GLU A 172 5.87 2.80 8.36
N LEU A 173 4.71 2.29 7.96
CA LEU A 173 4.41 0.85 8.00
C LEU A 173 4.81 0.13 6.72
N TRP A 174 4.82 0.83 5.58
CA TRP A 174 4.94 0.22 4.26
C TRP A 174 3.87 -0.83 3.97
N HIS A 175 4.02 -1.56 2.86
CA HIS A 175 2.95 -2.42 2.31
C HIS A 175 3.44 -3.79 1.80
N GLY A 176 4.54 -4.31 2.34
CA GLY A 176 4.90 -5.72 2.20
C GLY A 176 6.38 -5.99 2.08
N PHE A 177 6.71 -7.28 2.12
CA PHE A 177 8.07 -7.78 1.92
C PHE A 177 8.58 -7.50 0.50
N THR A 178 9.84 -7.10 0.36
CA THR A 178 10.45 -6.74 -0.92
C THR A 178 10.99 -7.97 -1.66
N ILE A 179 10.14 -8.63 -2.45
CA ILE A 179 10.59 -9.63 -3.44
C ILE A 179 11.19 -8.92 -4.65
N LYS A 180 10.52 -7.83 -5.08
CA LYS A 180 10.91 -6.99 -6.22
C LYS A 180 12.01 -6.02 -5.80
N ALA A 181 12.91 -5.73 -6.72
CA ALA A 181 13.84 -4.63 -6.54
C ALA A 181 13.08 -3.29 -6.57
N LEU A 182 13.39 -2.41 -5.62
CA LEU A 182 12.74 -1.10 -5.46
C LEU A 182 13.76 0.03 -5.55
N TYR A 183 13.33 1.17 -6.08
CA TYR A 183 14.07 2.44 -6.01
C TYR A 183 15.53 2.34 -6.42
N PHE A 184 16.50 2.48 -5.50
CA PHE A 184 17.92 2.42 -5.85
C PHE A 184 18.34 1.09 -6.46
N MET A 185 17.61 0.01 -6.14
CA MET A 185 17.85 -1.34 -6.66
C MET A 185 17.04 -1.65 -7.92
N SER A 186 16.03 -0.84 -8.26
CA SER A 186 15.18 -1.08 -9.42
C SER A 186 15.94 -0.82 -10.73
N GLN A 187 15.71 -1.69 -11.73
CA GLN A 187 16.21 -1.47 -13.09
C GLN A 187 15.30 -0.51 -13.88
N GLU A 188 14.14 -0.15 -13.34
CA GLU A 188 13.19 0.75 -13.97
C GLU A 188 13.57 2.20 -13.73
N LYS A 189 13.81 2.94 -14.82
CA LYS A 189 14.25 4.34 -14.76
C LYS A 189 13.28 5.24 -13.98
N ASN A 190 11.97 5.00 -14.10
CA ASN A 190 10.94 5.79 -13.42
C ASN A 190 10.91 5.53 -11.91
N GLU A 191 11.09 4.29 -11.47
CA GLU A 191 11.23 3.97 -10.04
C GLU A 191 12.50 4.57 -9.47
N ARG A 192 13.61 4.40 -10.21
CA ARG A 192 14.93 4.88 -9.78
C ARG A 192 15.00 6.40 -9.70
N SER A 193 14.29 7.13 -10.55
CA SER A 193 14.23 8.60 -10.48
C SER A 193 13.49 9.10 -9.24
N LEU A 194 12.63 8.29 -8.64
CA LEU A 194 11.95 8.59 -7.37
C LEU A 194 12.76 8.20 -6.13
N ALA A 195 13.88 7.48 -6.29
CA ALA A 195 14.62 6.87 -5.18
C ALA A 195 15.09 7.87 -4.13
N MET A 196 15.64 9.02 -4.55
CA MET A 196 16.09 10.06 -3.61
C MET A 196 14.93 10.67 -2.83
N SER A 197 13.83 11.00 -3.52
CA SER A 197 12.64 11.52 -2.85
C SER A 197 12.08 10.51 -1.83
N LYS A 198 12.11 9.21 -2.15
CA LYS A 198 11.66 8.17 -1.22
C LYS A 198 12.64 7.96 -0.07
N HIS A 199 13.95 8.06 -0.31
CA HIS A 199 14.94 8.13 0.76
C HIS A 199 14.61 9.25 1.75
N ASP A 200 14.43 10.48 1.26
CA ASP A 200 14.16 11.65 2.10
C ASP A 200 12.89 11.45 2.94
N ILE A 201 11.81 10.98 2.31
CA ILE A 201 10.53 10.74 2.99
C ILE A 201 10.68 9.75 4.14
N PHE A 202 11.33 8.61 3.90
CA PHE A 202 11.50 7.59 4.94
C PHE A 202 12.53 8.00 5.98
N ASN A 203 13.59 8.69 5.58
CA ASN A 203 14.62 9.15 6.51
C ASN A 203 14.08 10.20 7.50
N ASN A 204 13.09 11.00 7.07
CA ASN A 204 12.38 11.94 7.92
C ASN A 204 11.41 11.25 8.91
N LYS A 205 11.10 9.96 8.73
CA LYS A 205 10.28 9.20 9.69
C LYS A 205 11.07 8.93 10.97
N LYS A 206 10.35 8.87 12.09
CA LYS A 206 10.92 8.47 13.39
C LYS A 206 11.23 6.98 13.42
N ALA A 207 10.40 6.16 12.79
CA ALA A 207 10.59 4.73 12.66
C ALA A 207 9.98 4.20 11.36
N VAL A 208 10.57 3.13 10.85
CA VAL A 208 10.03 2.32 9.75
C VAL A 208 9.76 0.93 10.31
N CYS A 209 8.50 0.47 10.27
CA CYS A 209 8.14 -0.85 10.76
C CYS A 209 8.69 -1.93 9.83
N SER A 210 9.10 -3.02 10.45
CA SER A 210 9.75 -4.15 9.79
C SER A 210 9.12 -5.48 10.20
N MET A 211 9.13 -6.43 9.28
CA MET A 211 8.68 -7.80 9.52
C MET A 211 9.77 -8.69 10.14
N SER A 212 11.03 -8.43 9.81
CA SER A 212 12.19 -9.26 10.18
C SER A 212 13.50 -8.54 9.93
N HIS A 213 14.60 -9.09 10.45
CA HIS A 213 15.94 -8.57 10.18
C HIS A 213 16.26 -8.58 8.67
N LEU A 214 15.89 -9.65 7.96
CA LEU A 214 16.10 -9.75 6.50
C LEU A 214 15.37 -8.65 5.74
N TYR A 215 14.12 -8.37 6.10
CA TYR A 215 13.36 -7.26 5.52
C TYR A 215 14.06 -5.92 5.76
N SER A 216 14.52 -5.65 6.99
CA SER A 216 15.22 -4.41 7.32
C SER A 216 16.48 -4.22 6.47
N VAL A 217 17.25 -5.30 6.21
CA VAL A 217 18.41 -5.24 5.31
C VAL A 217 17.96 -4.88 3.90
N PHE A 218 16.97 -5.58 3.34
CA PHE A 218 16.52 -5.33 1.97
C PHE A 218 15.98 -3.92 1.77
N MET A 219 15.13 -3.43 2.69
CA MET A 219 14.63 -2.06 2.59
C MET A 219 15.70 -1.01 2.85
N GLY A 220 16.62 -1.27 3.77
CA GLY A 220 17.79 -0.42 4.01
C GLY A 220 18.60 -0.21 2.73
N TYR A 221 18.82 -1.27 1.95
CA TYR A 221 19.46 -1.16 0.63
C TYR A 221 18.57 -0.46 -0.41
N CYS A 222 17.28 -0.79 -0.49
CA CYS A 222 16.37 -0.17 -1.48
C CYS A 222 16.26 1.35 -1.33
N LEU A 223 16.35 1.86 -0.09
CA LEU A 223 16.16 3.28 0.22
C LEU A 223 17.41 3.99 0.75
N HIS A 224 18.54 3.31 0.88
CA HIS A 224 19.74 3.81 1.56
C HIS A 224 19.44 4.34 2.98
N LEU A 225 18.74 3.55 3.79
CA LEU A 225 18.40 3.91 5.18
C LEU A 225 19.30 3.16 6.15
N ASP A 226 19.67 3.85 7.23
CA ASP A 226 20.37 3.23 8.35
C ASP A 226 19.53 2.17 9.03
N PHE A 227 20.17 1.08 9.45
CA PHE A 227 19.49 -0.07 10.04
C PHE A 227 18.70 0.30 11.32
N ASN A 228 19.18 1.29 12.08
CA ASN A 228 18.53 1.78 13.30
C ASN A 228 17.16 2.45 13.06
N LYS A 229 16.82 2.79 11.82
CA LYS A 229 15.49 3.31 11.46
C LYS A 229 14.42 2.22 11.51
N PHE A 230 14.81 0.96 11.40
CA PHE A 230 13.86 -0.15 11.29
C PHE A 230 13.53 -0.74 12.65
N ILE A 231 12.25 -0.77 12.99
CA ILE A 231 11.74 -1.39 14.22
C ILE A 231 10.93 -2.64 13.84
N ILE A 232 11.35 -3.80 14.33
CA ILE A 232 10.67 -5.05 14.00
C ILE A 232 9.40 -5.17 14.85
N THR A 233 8.25 -4.94 14.22
CA THR A 233 6.92 -5.02 14.83
C THR A 233 6.07 -6.15 14.23
N GLY A 234 6.45 -6.70 13.08
CA GLY A 234 5.48 -7.35 12.19
C GLY A 234 4.55 -6.32 11.56
N TYR A 235 3.61 -6.77 10.72
CA TYR A 235 2.68 -5.87 10.02
C TYR A 235 1.24 -6.03 10.51
N PRO A 236 0.56 -4.92 10.91
CA PRO A 236 -0.81 -4.96 11.40
C PRO A 236 -1.79 -5.71 10.49
N ARG A 237 -1.66 -5.62 9.16
CA ARG A 237 -2.55 -6.36 8.24
C ARG A 237 -2.48 -7.87 8.42
N ASN A 238 -1.33 -8.41 8.85
CA ASN A 238 -1.16 -9.83 9.05
C ASN A 238 -1.89 -10.31 10.30
N ASP A 239 -2.27 -9.42 11.22
CA ASP A 239 -3.08 -9.79 12.38
C ASP A 239 -4.46 -10.32 11.96
N MET A 240 -4.99 -9.83 10.83
CA MET A 240 -6.28 -10.29 10.30
C MET A 240 -6.27 -11.77 9.97
N ILE A 241 -5.15 -12.32 9.50
CA ILE A 241 -5.01 -13.76 9.20
C ILE A 241 -5.27 -14.63 10.45
N PHE A 242 -5.02 -14.09 11.65
CA PHE A 242 -5.23 -14.79 12.92
C PHE A 242 -6.57 -14.47 13.58
N LYS A 243 -7.10 -13.26 13.33
CA LYS A 243 -8.26 -12.72 14.04
C LYS A 243 -9.58 -12.93 13.28
N SER A 244 -9.56 -13.10 11.97
CA SER A 244 -10.76 -13.33 11.16
C SER A 244 -11.13 -14.81 11.07
N ASP A 245 -12.42 -15.10 10.86
CA ASP A 245 -12.87 -16.36 10.27
C ASP A 245 -12.96 -16.17 8.75
N GLY A 246 -11.89 -16.52 8.03
CA GLY A 246 -11.83 -16.28 6.59
C GLY A 246 -12.84 -17.07 5.79
N LYS A 247 -13.34 -18.22 6.29
CA LYS A 247 -14.40 -18.94 5.58
C LYS A 247 -15.72 -18.18 5.69
N GLU A 248 -16.05 -17.67 6.87
CA GLU A 248 -17.22 -16.80 7.06
C GLU A 248 -17.10 -15.52 6.21
N MET A 249 -15.91 -14.91 6.18
CA MET A 249 -15.67 -13.70 5.38
C MET A 249 -15.82 -13.98 3.87
N LEU A 250 -15.31 -15.12 3.39
CA LEU A 250 -15.53 -15.55 2.01
C LEU A 250 -17.02 -15.75 1.71
N GLU A 251 -17.76 -16.42 2.58
CA GLU A 251 -19.21 -16.63 2.38
C GLU A 251 -20.01 -15.32 2.39
N LYS A 252 -19.61 -14.33 3.19
CA LYS A 252 -20.18 -12.97 3.16
C LYS A 252 -19.92 -12.28 1.83
N LEU A 253 -18.74 -12.47 1.25
CA LEU A 253 -18.30 -11.82 0.02
C LEU A 253 -18.88 -12.48 -1.24
N THR A 254 -19.00 -13.80 -1.24
CA THR A 254 -19.35 -14.59 -2.44
C THR A 254 -20.71 -15.28 -2.36
N GLY A 255 -21.37 -15.24 -1.20
CA GLY A 255 -22.49 -16.11 -0.87
C GLY A 255 -22.02 -17.50 -0.39
N PRO A 256 -22.96 -18.39 -0.02
CA PRO A 256 -22.64 -19.69 0.57
C PRO A 256 -21.71 -20.54 -0.28
N ILE A 257 -20.62 -21.02 0.32
CA ILE A 257 -19.63 -21.87 -0.34
C ILE A 257 -19.91 -23.32 0.03
N LYS A 258 -19.98 -24.20 -0.98
CA LYS A 258 -20.15 -25.64 -0.74
C LYS A 258 -18.91 -26.22 -0.04
N GLN A 259 -19.04 -27.42 0.51
CA GLN A 259 -17.88 -28.13 1.04
C GLN A 259 -16.97 -28.56 -0.13
N CYS A 260 -16.01 -27.72 -0.49
CA CYS A 260 -15.04 -27.89 -1.58
C CYS A 260 -13.67 -27.34 -1.17
N LYS A 261 -12.64 -27.60 -1.99
CA LYS A 261 -11.34 -26.93 -1.83
C LYS A 261 -11.38 -25.54 -2.45
N ILE A 262 -10.79 -24.54 -1.77
CA ILE A 262 -10.76 -23.16 -2.25
C ILE A 262 -9.34 -22.79 -2.67
N LEU A 263 -9.12 -22.51 -3.95
CA LEU A 263 -7.82 -22.11 -4.47
C LEU A 263 -7.84 -20.63 -4.82
N PHE A 264 -6.95 -19.83 -4.23
CA PHE A 264 -6.96 -18.39 -4.42
C PHE A 264 -5.84 -17.90 -5.31
N TYR A 265 -6.18 -17.34 -6.46
CA TYR A 265 -5.23 -16.77 -7.41
C TYR A 265 -5.12 -15.25 -7.23
N VAL A 266 -3.91 -14.80 -6.88
CA VAL A 266 -3.57 -13.39 -6.67
C VAL A 266 -2.33 -13.06 -7.50
N PRO A 267 -2.47 -12.77 -8.81
CA PRO A 267 -1.33 -12.42 -9.65
C PRO A 267 -0.82 -11.03 -9.35
N THR A 268 0.47 -10.81 -9.56
CA THR A 268 1.08 -9.48 -9.41
C THR A 268 0.57 -8.51 -10.48
N TYR A 269 0.27 -7.29 -10.05
CA TYR A 269 0.07 -6.14 -10.92
C TYR A 269 1.21 -5.98 -11.95
N ARG A 270 0.86 -5.73 -13.22
CA ARG A 270 1.79 -5.42 -14.30
C ARG A 270 1.42 -4.05 -14.87
N ASP A 271 2.36 -3.10 -14.85
CA ASP A 271 2.14 -1.78 -15.44
C ASP A 271 2.06 -1.93 -16.97
N SER A 272 1.04 -1.35 -17.60
CA SER A 272 0.93 -1.30 -19.06
C SER A 272 2.03 -0.46 -19.71
N LEU A 273 2.76 0.33 -18.92
CA LEU A 273 3.90 1.13 -19.36
C LEU A 273 5.18 0.30 -19.65
N TYR A 274 5.22 -0.98 -19.27
CA TYR A 274 6.40 -1.83 -19.50
C TYR A 274 6.67 -2.18 -20.96
N THR A 275 5.76 -1.86 -21.87
CA THR A 275 5.86 -2.33 -23.24
C THR A 275 5.59 -1.22 -24.23
N LYS A 276 6.65 -0.59 -24.74
CA LYS A 276 6.59 0.05 -26.07
C LYS A 276 6.30 -0.96 -27.19
N ASN A 277 6.34 -2.27 -26.92
CA ASN A 277 6.26 -3.37 -27.90
C ASN A 277 5.19 -4.45 -27.61
N GLY A 278 4.27 -4.27 -26.65
CA GLY A 278 3.16 -5.21 -26.43
C GLY A 278 3.50 -6.65 -25.98
N GLU A 279 4.69 -6.94 -25.46
CA GLU A 279 5.01 -8.25 -24.84
C GLU A 279 4.30 -8.36 -23.48
N SER A 280 3.10 -8.95 -23.51
CA SER A 280 2.11 -8.94 -22.43
C SER A 280 2.59 -9.61 -21.15
N ALA A 281 2.19 -9.04 -20.02
CA ALA A 281 2.01 -9.78 -18.76
C ALA A 281 1.40 -11.17 -19.01
N ALA A 282 2.08 -12.21 -18.56
CA ALA A 282 1.62 -13.58 -18.72
C ALA A 282 0.91 -14.05 -17.44
N PHE A 283 -0.30 -14.57 -17.61
CA PHE A 283 -1.14 -15.10 -16.54
C PHE A 283 -1.54 -16.55 -16.83
N ILE A 284 -2.23 -17.22 -15.90
CA ILE A 284 -2.56 -18.65 -16.06
C ILE A 284 -3.34 -18.97 -17.35
N ASN A 285 -4.13 -18.03 -17.89
CA ASN A 285 -4.85 -18.21 -19.15
C ASN A 285 -3.98 -18.00 -20.40
N ASP A 286 -2.70 -17.65 -20.23
CA ASP A 286 -1.65 -17.61 -21.27
C ASP A 286 -0.78 -18.89 -21.27
N MET A 287 -0.96 -19.79 -20.30
CA MET A 287 -0.19 -21.02 -20.23
C MET A 287 -0.38 -21.86 -21.49
N LEU A 288 0.71 -22.46 -21.95
CA LEU A 288 0.65 -23.41 -23.06
C LEU A 288 -0.29 -24.57 -22.69
N GLY A 289 -1.28 -24.82 -23.54
CA GLY A 289 -2.29 -25.87 -23.34
C GLY A 289 -3.49 -25.45 -22.48
N TYR A 290 -3.57 -24.21 -22.03
CA TYR A 290 -4.75 -23.70 -21.33
C TYR A 290 -5.96 -23.63 -22.27
N ASP A 291 -7.08 -24.16 -21.79
CA ASP A 291 -8.41 -23.95 -22.35
C ASP A 291 -9.39 -23.72 -21.18
N GLU A 292 -10.26 -22.73 -21.32
CA GLU A 292 -11.14 -22.31 -20.22
C GLU A 292 -12.23 -23.35 -19.90
N GLU A 293 -12.75 -24.07 -20.90
CA GLU A 293 -13.74 -25.13 -20.67
C GLU A 293 -13.08 -26.31 -19.97
N VAL A 294 -11.89 -26.71 -20.44
CA VAL A 294 -11.08 -27.76 -19.80
C VAL A 294 -10.71 -27.38 -18.36
N PHE A 295 -10.39 -26.11 -18.10
CA PHE A 295 -10.11 -25.62 -16.76
C PHE A 295 -11.32 -25.66 -15.85
N ASN A 296 -12.48 -25.22 -16.33
CA ASN A 296 -13.71 -25.33 -15.57
C ASN A 296 -14.08 -26.80 -15.26
N ASP A 297 -13.94 -27.70 -16.23
CA ASP A 297 -14.18 -29.13 -16.04
C ASP A 297 -13.19 -29.75 -15.03
N PHE A 298 -11.93 -29.32 -15.07
CA PHE A 298 -10.93 -29.71 -14.07
C PHE A 298 -11.33 -29.26 -12.65
N LEU A 299 -11.80 -28.02 -12.49
CA LEU A 299 -12.27 -27.50 -11.20
C LEU A 299 -13.49 -28.28 -10.69
N ILE A 300 -14.47 -28.56 -11.57
CA ILE A 300 -15.68 -29.32 -11.22
C ILE A 300 -15.32 -30.75 -10.82
N LYS A 301 -14.51 -31.44 -11.64
CA LYS A 301 -14.14 -32.84 -11.40
C LYS A 301 -13.44 -33.05 -10.06
N ASN A 302 -12.70 -32.05 -9.60
CA ASN A 302 -11.90 -32.13 -8.37
C ASN A 302 -12.51 -31.36 -7.20
N ASP A 303 -13.78 -30.94 -7.27
CA ASP A 303 -14.46 -30.16 -6.23
C ASP A 303 -13.63 -28.94 -5.75
N ILE A 304 -13.20 -28.11 -6.71
CA ILE A 304 -12.42 -26.89 -6.45
C ILE A 304 -13.26 -25.65 -6.77
N LEU A 305 -13.27 -24.71 -5.84
CA LEU A 305 -13.67 -23.33 -6.08
C LEU A 305 -12.40 -22.49 -6.32
N PHE A 306 -12.32 -21.86 -7.49
CA PHE A 306 -11.23 -20.98 -7.86
C PHE A 306 -11.63 -19.52 -7.60
N LEU A 307 -10.93 -18.87 -6.69
CA LEU A 307 -11.08 -17.45 -6.43
C LEU A 307 -10.00 -16.69 -7.18
N TYR A 308 -10.36 -15.60 -7.84
CA TYR A 308 -9.43 -14.77 -8.58
C TYR A 308 -9.49 -13.33 -8.08
N LYS A 309 -8.39 -12.81 -7.52
CA LYS A 309 -8.28 -11.39 -7.16
C LYS A 309 -7.92 -10.57 -8.39
N GLN A 310 -8.88 -9.85 -8.95
CA GLN A 310 -8.65 -8.90 -10.03
C GLN A 310 -7.95 -7.65 -9.50
N HIS A 311 -6.91 -7.18 -10.18
CA HIS A 311 -6.32 -5.87 -9.89
C HIS A 311 -6.96 -4.77 -10.76
N ALA A 312 -7.23 -3.60 -10.15
CA ALA A 312 -7.95 -2.46 -10.76
C ALA A 312 -7.32 -1.85 -12.03
N VAL A 313 -6.17 -2.32 -12.52
CA VAL A 313 -5.53 -1.83 -13.76
C VAL A 313 -5.42 -2.92 -14.84
N GLN A 314 -5.84 -4.15 -14.53
CA GLN A 314 -6.06 -5.22 -15.52
C GLN A 314 -7.40 -5.02 -16.28
N LEU A 315 -8.05 -3.86 -16.14
CA LEU A 315 -9.39 -3.56 -16.68
C LEU A 315 -9.56 -3.76 -18.19
N ASN A 316 -8.47 -3.80 -18.95
CA ASN A 316 -8.52 -3.97 -20.40
C ASN A 316 -8.51 -5.45 -20.87
N ARG A 317 -8.36 -6.42 -19.95
CA ARG A 317 -8.35 -7.85 -20.28
C ARG A 317 -9.24 -8.64 -19.32
N LYS A 318 -10.38 -9.13 -19.82
CA LYS A 318 -11.20 -10.11 -19.09
C LYS A 318 -10.44 -11.44 -19.03
N MET A 319 -10.15 -11.91 -17.82
CA MET A 319 -9.33 -13.10 -17.58
C MET A 319 -10.09 -14.41 -17.79
N PHE A 320 -11.33 -14.45 -17.32
CA PHE A 320 -12.23 -15.60 -17.40
C PHE A 320 -13.58 -15.12 -17.94
N LYS A 321 -14.18 -15.86 -18.88
CA LYS A 321 -15.50 -15.59 -19.45
C LYS A 321 -16.62 -15.78 -18.42
N GLY A 322 -16.34 -16.54 -17.36
CA GLY A 322 -17.18 -16.70 -16.16
C GLY A 322 -17.73 -18.11 -16.06
N SER A 323 -17.61 -18.74 -14.89
CA SER A 323 -18.10 -20.10 -14.63
C SER A 323 -18.58 -20.25 -13.19
N LYS A 324 -19.29 -21.34 -12.88
CA LYS A 324 -19.84 -21.57 -11.52
C LYS A 324 -18.75 -21.82 -10.47
N ASN A 325 -17.58 -22.30 -10.89
CA ASN A 325 -16.46 -22.65 -10.03
C ASN A 325 -15.34 -21.61 -10.05
N ILE A 326 -15.53 -20.48 -10.75
CA ILE A 326 -14.59 -19.37 -10.79
C ILE A 326 -15.32 -18.12 -10.29
N ILE A 327 -14.86 -17.57 -9.16
CA ILE A 327 -15.39 -16.33 -8.59
C ILE A 327 -14.30 -15.26 -8.65
N GLU A 328 -14.64 -14.13 -9.25
CA GLU A 328 -13.78 -12.95 -9.29
C GLU A 328 -14.04 -12.09 -8.06
N ILE A 329 -12.97 -11.71 -7.38
CA ILE A 329 -12.95 -10.78 -6.25
C ILE A 329 -12.36 -9.46 -6.74
N THR A 330 -13.11 -8.38 -6.61
CA THR A 330 -12.67 -7.03 -7.00
C THR A 330 -12.46 -6.14 -5.77
N ASP A 331 -11.72 -5.04 -5.94
CA ASP A 331 -11.57 -4.05 -4.87
C ASP A 331 -12.94 -3.45 -4.47
N ASP A 332 -13.85 -3.25 -5.43
CA ASP A 332 -15.21 -2.75 -5.17
C ASP A 332 -16.03 -3.71 -4.30
N MET A 333 -15.92 -5.03 -4.52
CA MET A 333 -16.61 -6.03 -3.69
C MET A 333 -16.11 -6.00 -2.23
N LEU A 334 -14.80 -5.93 -2.04
CA LEU A 334 -14.18 -5.79 -0.72
C LEU A 334 -14.62 -4.49 -0.04
N HIS A 335 -14.58 -3.38 -0.79
CA HIS A 335 -14.98 -2.05 -0.30
C HIS A 335 -16.44 -1.99 0.13
N THR A 336 -17.35 -2.49 -0.71
CA THR A 336 -18.80 -2.49 -0.43
C THR A 336 -19.16 -3.39 0.74
N SER A 337 -18.33 -4.39 1.03
CA SER A 337 -18.49 -5.32 2.15
C SER A 337 -17.72 -4.92 3.41
N ASP A 338 -17.05 -3.75 3.41
CA ASP A 338 -16.16 -3.27 4.48
C ASP A 338 -15.12 -4.33 4.93
N MET A 339 -14.55 -5.01 3.94
CA MET A 339 -13.66 -6.15 4.12
C MET A 339 -12.29 -5.86 3.49
N ASP A 340 -11.25 -6.43 4.08
CA ASP A 340 -9.92 -6.48 3.50
C ASP A 340 -9.57 -7.89 3.01
N LEU A 341 -8.71 -7.95 1.99
CA LEU A 341 -8.16 -9.18 1.42
C LEU A 341 -7.53 -10.09 2.48
N TYR A 342 -6.87 -9.53 3.50
CA TYR A 342 -6.17 -10.31 4.52
C TYR A 342 -7.13 -11.06 5.46
N GLU A 343 -8.38 -10.64 5.56
CA GLU A 343 -9.40 -11.31 6.37
C GLU A 343 -9.86 -12.64 5.74
N ILE A 344 -9.65 -12.87 4.45
CA ILE A 344 -10.07 -14.10 3.75
C ILE A 344 -8.94 -15.12 3.56
N LEU A 345 -7.67 -14.73 3.79
CA LEU A 345 -6.51 -15.60 3.48
C LEU A 345 -6.48 -16.89 4.29
N ASN A 346 -6.92 -16.88 5.55
CA ASN A 346 -7.02 -18.10 6.34
C ASN A 346 -8.26 -18.95 6.00
N GLY A 347 -9.14 -18.49 5.09
CA GLY A 347 -10.33 -19.21 4.62
C GLY A 347 -10.11 -20.09 3.39
N VAL A 348 -9.00 -19.91 2.65
CA VAL A 348 -8.70 -20.65 1.41
C VAL A 348 -7.83 -21.88 1.68
N ASP A 349 -7.77 -22.88 0.81
CA ASP A 349 -6.92 -24.08 0.98
C ASP A 349 -5.52 -23.94 0.36
N GLY A 350 -5.34 -23.03 -0.59
CA GLY A 350 -4.04 -22.77 -1.21
C GLY A 350 -4.00 -21.43 -1.95
N LEU A 351 -2.79 -20.93 -2.19
CA LEU A 351 -2.53 -19.68 -2.91
C LEU A 351 -1.85 -19.98 -4.25
N ILE A 352 -2.29 -19.34 -5.32
CA ILE A 352 -1.54 -19.20 -6.57
C ILE A 352 -1.07 -17.76 -6.69
N SER A 353 0.23 -17.56 -6.93
CA SER A 353 0.78 -16.23 -7.17
C SER A 353 2.07 -16.31 -8.01
N ASP A 354 2.71 -15.17 -8.21
CA ASP A 354 3.94 -15.02 -8.97
C ASP A 354 4.96 -14.20 -8.15
N TYR A 355 5.15 -12.91 -8.40
CA TYR A 355 6.15 -12.07 -7.74
C TYR A 355 5.57 -11.22 -6.60
N SER A 356 4.44 -11.64 -6.02
CA SER A 356 3.69 -10.83 -5.08
C SER A 356 4.20 -11.02 -3.65
N SER A 357 4.31 -9.92 -2.90
CA SER A 357 4.68 -9.97 -1.49
C SER A 357 3.66 -10.74 -0.63
N ILE A 358 2.43 -10.93 -1.13
CA ILE A 358 1.41 -11.74 -0.46
C ILE A 358 1.87 -13.19 -0.23
N ILE A 359 2.77 -13.72 -1.06
CA ILE A 359 3.38 -15.05 -0.87
C ILE A 359 4.02 -15.14 0.51
N ILE A 360 4.75 -14.08 0.91
CA ILE A 360 5.46 -14.03 2.19
C ILE A 360 4.45 -13.96 3.33
N ASP A 361 3.46 -13.08 3.25
CA ASP A 361 2.43 -12.97 4.30
C ASP A 361 1.58 -14.24 4.43
N PHE A 362 1.29 -14.92 3.31
CA PHE A 362 0.50 -16.16 3.30
C PHE A 362 1.21 -17.33 3.99
N LEU A 363 2.53 -17.27 4.18
CA LEU A 363 3.26 -18.28 4.96
C LEU A 363 2.70 -18.43 6.39
N LEU A 364 2.07 -17.38 6.92
CA LEU A 364 1.44 -17.39 8.24
C LEU A 364 0.26 -18.36 8.33
N THR A 365 -0.35 -18.74 7.20
CA THR A 365 -1.44 -19.73 7.14
C THR A 365 -0.94 -21.19 7.19
N ASP A 366 0.35 -21.42 6.94
CA ASP A 366 0.97 -22.74 6.72
C ASP A 366 0.43 -23.53 5.50
N LYS A 367 -0.33 -22.89 4.62
CA LYS A 367 -0.99 -23.56 3.48
C LYS A 367 -0.13 -23.60 2.22
N PRO A 368 -0.38 -24.57 1.32
CA PRO A 368 0.35 -24.72 0.05
C PRO A 368 0.31 -23.47 -0.84
N ILE A 369 1.39 -23.28 -1.60
CA ILE A 369 1.57 -22.19 -2.55
C ILE A 369 1.98 -22.79 -3.90
N ILE A 370 1.33 -22.33 -4.97
CA ILE A 370 1.65 -22.63 -6.36
C ILE A 370 2.15 -21.34 -7.01
N LEU A 371 3.25 -21.43 -7.74
CA LEU A 371 3.92 -20.30 -8.36
C LEU A 371 3.77 -20.37 -9.87
N THR A 372 3.31 -19.28 -10.48
CA THR A 372 3.13 -19.18 -11.94
C THR A 372 3.95 -18.02 -12.52
N PRO A 373 5.30 -18.04 -12.42
CA PRO A 373 6.17 -16.96 -12.89
C PRO A 373 6.41 -17.06 -14.41
N LEU A 374 5.34 -16.95 -15.21
CA LEU A 374 5.34 -17.24 -16.65
C LEU A 374 6.23 -16.30 -17.48
N ASP A 375 6.54 -15.12 -16.94
CA ASP A 375 7.33 -14.06 -17.55
C ASP A 375 8.64 -13.77 -16.78
N LEU A 376 9.17 -14.73 -16.02
CA LEU A 376 10.29 -14.52 -15.08
C LEU A 376 11.54 -13.91 -15.74
N ASP A 377 11.92 -14.42 -16.91
CA ASP A 377 13.10 -13.95 -17.64
C ASP A 377 12.99 -12.48 -18.07
N GLN A 378 11.77 -12.03 -18.39
CA GLN A 378 11.50 -10.64 -18.73
C GLN A 378 11.40 -9.80 -17.47
N TYR A 379 10.67 -10.28 -16.47
CA TYR A 379 10.41 -9.59 -15.20
C TYR A 379 11.69 -9.28 -14.42
N SER A 380 12.62 -10.25 -14.35
CA SER A 380 13.92 -10.11 -13.70
C SER A 380 14.81 -9.05 -14.38
N LYS A 381 14.71 -8.90 -15.70
CA LYS A 381 15.49 -7.91 -16.48
C LYS A 381 14.90 -6.50 -16.43
N THR A 382 13.59 -6.37 -16.29
CA THR A 382 12.90 -5.07 -16.33
C THR A 382 12.71 -4.46 -14.94
N ARG A 383 12.03 -5.17 -14.04
CA ARG A 383 11.76 -4.72 -12.67
C ARG A 383 12.94 -5.02 -11.75
N GLY A 384 13.49 -6.22 -11.88
CA GLY A 384 14.50 -6.77 -10.97
C GLY A 384 13.90 -7.49 -9.77
N LEU A 385 14.62 -8.49 -9.27
CA LEU A 385 14.33 -9.22 -8.05
C LEU A 385 15.40 -8.91 -6.99
N MET A 386 15.02 -8.92 -5.72
CA MET A 386 15.98 -8.77 -4.61
C MET A 386 16.78 -10.05 -4.35
N MET A 387 16.30 -11.20 -4.84
CA MET A 387 16.82 -12.52 -4.53
C MET A 387 16.78 -13.40 -5.77
N GLU A 388 17.91 -14.05 -6.08
CA GLU A 388 18.06 -14.97 -7.21
C GLU A 388 18.91 -16.20 -6.80
N PRO A 389 18.68 -17.38 -7.42
CA PRO A 389 17.61 -17.66 -8.39
C PRO A 389 16.23 -17.75 -7.71
N TYR A 390 15.16 -17.43 -8.44
CA TYR A 390 13.80 -17.27 -7.90
C TYR A 390 13.25 -18.54 -7.22
N ASP A 391 13.47 -19.70 -7.83
CA ASP A 391 13.06 -21.02 -7.36
C ASP A 391 13.72 -21.45 -6.04
N ALA A 392 14.95 -21.00 -5.77
CA ALA A 392 15.62 -21.28 -4.51
C ALA A 392 15.02 -20.52 -3.31
N TRP A 393 14.32 -19.42 -3.57
CA TRP A 393 13.76 -18.55 -2.54
C TRP A 393 12.26 -18.71 -2.32
N MET A 394 11.52 -19.17 -3.33
CA MET A 394 10.07 -19.22 -3.25
C MET A 394 9.57 -20.61 -2.83
N PRO A 395 8.65 -20.71 -1.85
CA PRO A 395 8.37 -21.99 -1.19
C PRO A 395 7.08 -22.64 -1.74
N GLY A 396 7.10 -22.94 -3.04
CA GLY A 396 5.94 -23.48 -3.74
C GLY A 396 6.29 -24.16 -5.05
N GLU A 397 5.35 -24.95 -5.55
CA GLU A 397 5.52 -25.66 -6.82
C GLU A 397 5.42 -24.68 -7.99
N ILE A 398 6.42 -24.69 -8.88
CA ILE A 398 6.44 -23.83 -10.06
C ILE A 398 5.73 -24.55 -11.21
N ALA A 399 4.74 -23.87 -11.80
CA ALA A 399 4.04 -24.31 -12.99
C ALA A 399 4.19 -23.29 -14.12
N LEU A 400 4.79 -23.72 -15.23
CA LEU A 400 5.06 -22.89 -16.41
C LEU A 400 4.15 -23.20 -17.60
N ASP A 401 3.44 -24.32 -17.55
CA ASP A 401 2.43 -24.73 -18.52
C ASP A 401 1.20 -25.31 -17.82
N TYR A 402 0.13 -25.53 -18.58
CA TYR A 402 -1.15 -25.92 -18.01
C TYR A 402 -1.15 -27.34 -17.42
N ASN A 403 -0.36 -28.26 -17.97
CA ASN A 403 -0.25 -29.63 -17.43
C ASN A 403 0.46 -29.62 -16.07
N GLN A 404 1.58 -28.88 -15.98
CA GLN A 404 2.28 -28.66 -14.71
C GLN A 404 1.36 -28.00 -13.69
N PHE A 405 0.56 -27.02 -14.12
CA PHE A 405 -0.38 -26.34 -13.25
C PHE A 405 -1.43 -27.29 -12.68
N GLN A 406 -2.08 -28.12 -13.51
CA GLN A 406 -3.04 -29.10 -13.02
C GLN A 406 -2.42 -30.08 -12.02
N GLN A 407 -1.21 -30.57 -12.31
CA GLN A 407 -0.50 -31.47 -11.41
C GLN A 407 -0.17 -30.79 -10.07
N ALA A 408 0.37 -29.57 -10.11
CA ALA A 408 0.70 -28.79 -8.93
C ALA A 408 -0.53 -28.52 -8.05
N VAL A 409 -1.70 -28.27 -8.66
CA VAL A 409 -2.98 -28.11 -7.94
C VAL A 409 -3.36 -29.39 -7.20
N ILE A 410 -3.30 -30.54 -7.87
CA ILE A 410 -3.64 -31.83 -7.25
C ILE A 410 -2.66 -32.18 -6.13
N ASP A 411 -1.36 -32.06 -6.40
CA ASP A 411 -0.31 -32.37 -5.43
C ASP A 411 -0.40 -31.46 -4.20
N SER A 412 -0.67 -30.17 -4.40
CA SER A 412 -0.78 -29.21 -3.30
C SER A 412 -2.05 -29.41 -2.45
N LEU A 413 -3.21 -29.66 -3.06
CA LEU A 413 -4.49 -29.71 -2.34
C LEU A 413 -4.82 -31.10 -1.77
N TYR A 414 -4.30 -32.16 -2.39
CA TYR A 414 -4.66 -33.55 -2.11
C TYR A 414 -3.46 -34.48 -1.89
N GLY A 415 -2.25 -34.06 -2.26
CA GLY A 415 -1.03 -34.86 -2.14
C GLY A 415 -0.23 -34.62 -0.86
N GLU A 416 1.02 -35.09 -0.85
CA GLU A 416 1.99 -34.77 0.20
C GLU A 416 2.56 -33.36 -0.03
N ASP A 417 2.56 -32.56 1.03
CA ASP A 417 3.05 -31.19 0.99
C ASP A 417 4.59 -31.13 0.98
N ARG A 418 5.15 -31.28 -0.22
CA ARG A 418 6.60 -31.29 -0.48
C ARG A 418 7.31 -30.00 -0.05
N PHE A 419 6.60 -28.87 -0.05
CA PHE A 419 7.16 -27.54 0.20
C PHE A 419 6.97 -27.04 1.63
N LYS A 420 6.35 -27.83 2.52
CA LYS A 420 6.11 -27.43 3.91
C LYS A 420 7.38 -26.95 4.63
N LYS A 421 8.48 -27.70 4.51
CA LYS A 421 9.77 -27.35 5.16
C LYS A 421 10.35 -26.04 4.61
N ASP A 422 10.19 -25.77 3.32
CA ASP A 422 10.62 -24.51 2.72
C ASP A 422 9.76 -23.34 3.18
N ARG A 423 8.44 -23.52 3.27
CA ARG A 423 7.54 -22.50 3.84
C ARG A 423 7.88 -22.21 5.29
N GLU A 424 8.12 -23.22 6.11
CA GLU A 424 8.55 -23.05 7.50
C GLU A 424 9.90 -22.33 7.61
N ARG A 425 10.88 -22.68 6.76
CA ARG A 425 12.19 -22.02 6.70
C ARG A 425 12.04 -20.55 6.31
N LEU A 426 11.32 -20.27 5.23
CA LEU A 426 11.13 -18.91 4.74
C LEU A 426 10.33 -18.06 5.73
N LYS A 427 9.31 -18.64 6.38
CA LYS A 427 8.53 -17.97 7.44
C LYS A 427 9.44 -17.48 8.56
N ARG A 428 10.33 -18.35 9.08
CA ARG A 428 11.24 -17.99 10.18
C ARG A 428 12.20 -16.85 9.83
N ILE A 429 12.65 -16.74 8.58
CA ILE A 429 13.58 -15.68 8.16
C ILE A 429 12.88 -14.39 7.76
N THR A 430 11.61 -14.46 7.32
CA THR A 430 10.83 -13.30 6.87
C THR A 430 9.93 -12.71 7.95
N HIS A 431 9.60 -13.47 8.98
CA HIS A 431 8.73 -13.06 10.08
C HIS A 431 9.41 -13.32 11.43
N LYS A 432 9.75 -12.24 12.15
CA LYS A 432 10.16 -12.35 13.56
C LYS A 432 8.96 -12.77 14.45
N TYR A 433 7.76 -12.30 14.11
CA TYR A 433 6.53 -12.59 14.82
C TYR A 433 5.48 -13.20 13.89
N ALA A 434 4.77 -14.21 14.38
CA ALA A 434 3.71 -14.93 13.70
C ALA A 434 2.54 -15.21 14.67
N ASP A 435 2.13 -14.17 15.41
CA ASP A 435 1.25 -14.26 16.58
C ASP A 435 -0.02 -13.39 16.51
N GLY A 436 -0.19 -12.60 15.45
CA GLY A 436 -1.32 -11.68 15.28
C GLY A 436 -1.34 -10.47 16.20
N ASN A 437 -0.20 -10.07 16.76
CA ASN A 437 -0.06 -8.93 17.69
C ASN A 437 0.79 -7.78 17.12
N SER A 438 0.87 -7.64 15.80
CA SER A 438 1.69 -6.61 15.17
C SER A 438 1.12 -5.22 15.42
N SER A 439 -0.20 -5.07 15.44
CA SER A 439 -0.90 -3.82 15.75
C SER A 439 -0.55 -3.32 17.15
N GLU A 440 -0.56 -4.21 18.14
CA GLU A 440 -0.19 -3.90 19.52
C GLU A 440 1.27 -3.38 19.59
N ARG A 441 2.21 -4.05 18.90
CA ARG A 441 3.61 -3.60 18.86
C ARG A 441 3.79 -2.24 18.19
N VAL A 442 3.01 -1.95 17.14
CA VAL A 442 3.01 -0.63 16.49
C VAL A 442 2.43 0.43 17.42
N LEU A 443 1.35 0.15 18.14
CA LEU A 443 0.75 1.09 19.09
C LEU A 443 1.67 1.34 20.29
N ALA A 444 2.34 0.29 20.81
CA ALA A 444 3.36 0.44 21.84
C ALA A 444 4.55 1.30 21.37
N LEU A 445 5.00 1.12 20.12
CA LEU A 445 6.02 2.00 19.52
C LEU A 445 5.53 3.45 19.45
N ALA A 446 4.28 3.68 19.04
CA ALA A 446 3.69 5.01 18.99
C ALA A 446 3.59 5.65 20.38
N ARG A 447 3.19 4.89 21.42
CA ARG A 447 3.15 5.35 22.82
C ARG A 447 4.53 5.79 23.31
N ASN A 448 5.57 5.01 23.01
CA ASN A 448 6.96 5.36 23.32
C ASN A 448 7.41 6.66 22.61
N LEU A 449 7.09 6.83 21.32
CA LEU A 449 7.43 8.04 20.57
C LEU A 449 6.67 9.30 21.03
N LEU A 450 5.50 9.10 21.63
CA LEU A 450 4.71 10.14 22.29
C LEU A 450 5.15 10.40 23.74
N GLU A 451 6.15 9.66 24.25
CA GLU A 451 6.68 9.79 25.61
C GLU A 451 5.59 9.57 26.69
N LEU A 452 4.61 8.72 26.38
CA LEU A 452 3.50 8.38 27.28
C LEU A 452 3.88 7.29 28.29
N ASP A 453 4.92 6.52 27.99
CA ASP A 453 5.52 5.59 28.93
C ASP A 453 6.49 6.39 29.83
N GLY A 454 6.10 6.68 31.06
CA GLY A 454 6.92 7.47 31.99
C GLY A 454 8.23 6.77 32.32
N GLN A 455 9.37 7.34 31.93
CA GLN A 455 10.78 7.04 32.31
C GLN A 455 11.26 5.57 32.50
N ASP A 456 10.46 4.55 32.18
CA ASP A 456 10.78 3.14 32.47
C ASP A 456 10.58 2.20 31.27
N THR A 457 10.86 2.65 30.03
CA THR A 457 10.97 1.74 28.87
C THR A 457 12.43 1.49 28.50
N LYS A 458 13.07 0.67 29.33
CA LYS A 458 14.33 -0.05 29.02
C LYS A 458 14.08 -1.31 28.18
N VAL A 459 13.09 -1.26 27.28
CA VAL A 459 12.67 -2.41 26.47
C VAL A 459 12.73 -2.00 25.02
N LEU A 460 13.93 -1.97 24.44
CA LEU A 460 14.21 -2.06 23.00
C LEU A 460 15.72 -2.22 22.71
N GLU A 461 16.60 -2.11 23.72
CA GLU A 461 18.06 -2.27 23.53
C GLU A 461 18.55 -3.72 23.42
N ASP A 462 17.76 -4.72 23.80
CA ASP A 462 18.19 -6.13 23.75
C ASP A 462 17.64 -6.88 22.51
N SER A 463 18.09 -6.48 21.32
CA SER A 463 18.15 -7.40 20.17
C SER A 463 19.07 -6.91 19.04
N VAL A 464 20.37 -6.84 19.32
CA VAL A 464 21.42 -6.91 18.28
C VAL A 464 21.52 -8.34 17.76
#